data_AF-A0A8J3MSC0-F1
#
_entry.id   AF-A0A8J3MSC0-F1
#
_cell.length_a   1.000
_cell.length_b   1.000
_cell.length_c   1.000
_cell.angle_alpha   90.00
_cell.angle_beta   90.00
_cell.angle_gamma   90.00
#
_symmetry.space_group_name_H-M   'P 1'
#
loop_
_entity.id
_entity.type
_entity.pdbx_description
1 polymer ?
#
loop_
_entity_poly.entity_id
_entity_poly.type
_entity_poly.pdbx_seq_one_letter_code
_entity_poly.pdbx_strand_id
1 'polypeptide(L)'
;MEKEPTIYNRIPTLRAERDISRMELAQALGINYQTIGYIERGDYNPGLELAFRISEYFGLPIEAVFSRAPFKPLSEERYGQRM
;
A
#
# COMPACT_ATOMS: atom_id res chain seq x y z
N MET A 1 -22.38 8.69 -4.48
CA MET A 1 -21.60 8.58 -3.24
C MET A 1 -20.40 7.71 -3.57
N GLU A 2 -19.20 8.28 -3.61
CA GLU A 2 -17.99 7.47 -3.78
C GLU A 2 -17.89 6.51 -2.60
N LYS A 3 -17.71 5.21 -2.87
CA LYS A 3 -17.51 4.23 -1.80
C LYS A 3 -16.16 4.53 -1.16
N GLU A 4 -16.14 4.72 0.15
CA GLU A 4 -14.87 4.74 0.89
C GLU A 4 -14.08 3.46 0.56
N PRO A 5 -12.77 3.57 0.28
CA PRO A 5 -11.94 2.40 0.05
C PRO A 5 -12.03 1.51 1.29
N THR A 6 -12.43 0.27 1.09
CA THR A 6 -12.58 -0.70 2.19
C THR A 6 -11.23 -1.05 2.82
N ILE A 7 -10.13 -0.84 2.09
CA ILE A 7 -8.76 -1.08 2.52
C ILE A 7 -7.87 0.08 2.08
N TYR A 8 -7.23 0.73 3.04
CA TYR A 8 -6.15 1.68 2.83
C TYR A 8 -4.84 0.94 2.59
N ASN A 9 -3.92 1.52 1.82
CA ASN A 9 -2.62 0.93 1.56
C ASN A 9 -1.48 1.96 1.63
N ARG A 10 -0.28 1.52 1.97
CA ARG A 10 0.97 2.33 1.98
C ARG A 10 1.82 2.12 0.73
N ILE A 11 1.32 1.42 -0.31
CA ILE A 11 2.12 1.08 -1.50
C ILE A 11 2.73 2.31 -2.18
N PRO A 12 2.04 3.45 -2.37
CA PRO A 12 2.65 4.64 -2.96
C PRO A 12 3.86 5.13 -2.17
N THR A 13 3.73 5.18 -0.84
CA THR A 13 4.79 5.61 0.08
C THR A 13 5.96 4.63 0.04
N LEU A 14 5.70 3.33 0.17
CA LEU A 14 6.72 2.29 0.17
C LEU A 14 7.50 2.23 -1.15
N ARG A 15 6.82 2.46 -2.28
CA ARG A 15 7.51 2.59 -3.57
C ARG A 15 8.40 3.82 -3.64
N ALA A 16 7.92 4.97 -3.17
CA ALA A 16 8.69 6.20 -3.15
C ALA A 16 9.94 6.07 -2.25
N GLU A 17 9.81 5.41 -1.10
CA GLU A 17 10.94 5.12 -0.20
C GLU A 17 12.02 4.23 -0.85
N ARG A 18 11.62 3.37 -1.78
CA ARG A 18 12.53 2.45 -2.51
C ARG A 18 12.93 2.95 -3.90
N ASP A 19 12.48 4.14 -4.30
CA ASP A 19 12.68 4.72 -5.63
C ASP A 19 12.29 3.77 -6.79
N ILE A 20 11.15 3.09 -6.66
CA ILE A 20 10.63 2.18 -7.69
C ILE A 20 9.33 2.69 -8.32
N SER A 21 9.21 2.49 -9.62
CA SER A 21 7.99 2.75 -10.39
C SER A 21 6.91 1.68 -10.16
N ARG A 22 5.67 1.99 -10.56
CA ARG A 22 4.58 0.99 -10.58
C ARG A 22 4.89 -0.17 -11.51
N MET A 23 5.60 0.09 -12.61
CA MET A 23 5.95 -0.91 -13.61
C MET A 23 6.95 -1.91 -13.03
N GLU A 24 7.98 -1.44 -12.33
CA GLU A 24 8.97 -2.31 -11.66
C GLU A 24 8.32 -3.16 -10.57
N LEU A 25 7.44 -2.57 -9.76
CA LEU A 25 6.69 -3.34 -8.76
C LEU A 25 5.80 -4.41 -9.41
N ALA A 26 5.10 -4.07 -10.49
CA ALA A 26 4.24 -5.01 -11.20
C ALA A 26 5.04 -6.15 -11.85
N GLN A 27 6.21 -5.84 -12.43
CA GLN A 27 7.13 -6.83 -12.99
C GLN A 27 7.65 -7.78 -11.91
N ALA A 28 8.09 -7.26 -10.76
CA ALA A 28 8.55 -8.07 -9.64
C ALA A 28 7.44 -9.00 -9.09
N LEU A 29 6.20 -8.54 -9.13
CA LEU A 29 5.03 -9.31 -8.72
C LEU A 29 4.41 -10.14 -9.86
N GLY A 30 4.94 -10.09 -11.09
CA GLY A 30 4.40 -10.82 -12.23
C GLY A 30 2.91 -10.52 -12.49
N ILE A 31 2.48 -9.27 -12.33
CA ILE A 31 1.09 -8.83 -12.55
C ILE A 31 1.01 -7.67 -13.54
N ASN A 32 -0.22 -7.34 -13.97
CA ASN A 32 -0.46 -6.17 -14.81
C ASN A 32 -0.14 -4.87 -14.04
N TYR A 33 0.58 -3.94 -14.68
CA TYR A 33 0.94 -2.64 -14.10
C TYR A 33 -0.29 -1.81 -13.66
N GLN A 34 -1.41 -1.94 -14.38
CA GLN A 34 -2.65 -1.23 -14.06
C GLN A 34 -3.20 -1.68 -12.71
N THR A 35 -3.02 -2.95 -12.35
CA THR A 35 -3.44 -3.51 -11.05
C THR A 35 -2.79 -2.74 -9.90
N ILE A 36 -1.50 -2.43 -9.97
CA ILE A 36 -0.83 -1.59 -8.96
C ILE A 36 -1.50 -0.23 -8.87
N GLY A 37 -1.78 0.42 -10.00
CA GLY A 37 -2.47 1.70 -10.03
C GLY A 37 -3.86 1.67 -9.38
N TYR A 38 -4.65 0.62 -9.64
CA TYR A 38 -5.97 0.45 -9.03
C TYR A 38 -5.89 0.21 -7.52
N ILE A 39 -4.91 -0.58 -7.04
CA ILE A 39 -4.70 -0.80 -5.61
C ILE A 39 -4.32 0.51 -4.93
N GLU A 40 -3.35 1.25 -5.48
CA GLU A 40 -2.86 2.50 -4.89
C GLU A 40 -3.97 3.55 -4.72
N ARG A 41 -4.92 3.61 -5.66
CA ARG A 41 -6.08 4.52 -5.57
C ARG A 41 -7.22 3.97 -4.71
N GLY A 42 -7.17 2.71 -4.31
CA GLY A 42 -8.26 2.05 -3.59
C GLY A 42 -9.42 1.60 -4.48
N ASP A 43 -9.26 1.65 -5.80
CA ASP A 43 -10.26 1.19 -6.79
C ASP A 43 -10.39 -0.35 -6.80
N TYR A 44 -9.36 -1.04 -6.32
CA TYR A 44 -9.29 -2.50 -6.29
C TYR A 44 -8.69 -3.00 -4.98
N ASN A 45 -9.44 -3.85 -4.27
CA ASN A 45 -8.92 -4.58 -3.12
C ASN A 45 -8.18 -5.84 -3.61
N PRO A 46 -6.87 -5.97 -3.35
CA PRO A 46 -6.15 -7.17 -3.72
C PRO A 46 -6.71 -8.39 -2.99
N GLY A 47 -6.74 -9.54 -3.67
CA GLY A 47 -6.96 -10.82 -3.00
C GLY A 47 -5.85 -11.12 -1.99
N LEU A 48 -6.11 -12.01 -1.04
CA LEU A 48 -5.21 -12.33 0.06
C LEU A 48 -3.79 -12.70 -0.41
N GLU A 49 -3.70 -13.54 -1.45
CA GLU A 49 -2.43 -13.95 -2.07
C GLU A 49 -1.61 -12.75 -2.56
N LEU A 50 -2.22 -11.83 -3.31
CA LEU A 50 -1.52 -10.65 -3.83
C LEU A 50 -1.10 -9.72 -2.68
N ALA A 51 -1.94 -9.58 -1.64
CA ALA A 51 -1.59 -8.78 -0.47
C ALA A 51 -0.36 -9.34 0.26
N PHE A 52 -0.26 -10.66 0.42
CA PHE A 52 0.92 -11.30 1.00
C PHE A 52 2.17 -11.12 0.12
N ARG A 53 2.08 -11.34 -1.19
CA ARG A 53 3.20 -11.15 -2.12
C ARG A 53 3.72 -9.71 -2.11
N ILE A 54 2.83 -8.72 -2.02
CA ILE A 54 3.21 -7.31 -1.86
C ILE A 54 3.95 -7.09 -0.54
N SER A 55 3.44 -7.67 0.55
CA SER A 55 4.03 -7.56 1.89
C SER A 55 5.43 -8.18 1.94
N GLU A 56 5.61 -9.37 1.34
CA GLU A 56 6.89 -10.05 1.18
C GLU A 56 7.87 -9.25 0.32
N TYR A 57 7.43 -8.70 -0.80
CA TYR A 57 8.25 -7.82 -1.64
C TYR A 57 8.79 -6.63 -0.84
N PHE A 58 7.94 -6.01 -0.02
CA PHE A 58 8.36 -4.92 0.86
C PHE A 58 9.04 -5.38 2.16
N GLY A 59 9.12 -6.68 2.45
CA GLY A 59 9.71 -7.18 3.68
C GLY A 59 9.02 -6.66 4.95
N LEU A 60 7.71 -6.41 4.87
CA LEU A 60 6.90 -5.83 5.93
C LEU A 60 5.73 -6.75 6.26
N PRO A 61 5.20 -6.71 7.50
CA PRO A 61 3.97 -7.43 7.81
C PRO A 61 2.78 -6.79 7.08
N ILE A 62 1.73 -7.57 6.86
CA ILE A 62 0.58 -7.15 6.03
C ILE A 62 -0.11 -5.91 6.59
N GLU A 63 -0.20 -5.75 7.91
CA GLU A 63 -0.79 -4.59 8.59
C GLU A 63 0.04 -3.31 8.44
N ALA A 64 1.33 -3.42 8.11
CA ALA A 64 2.16 -2.26 7.78
C ALA A 64 1.95 -1.79 6.34
N VAL A 65 1.41 -2.65 5.47
CA VAL A 65 1.13 -2.34 4.06
C VAL A 65 -0.33 -1.98 3.84
N PHE A 66 -1.25 -2.66 4.51
CA PHE A 66 -2.70 -2.54 4.34
C PHE A 66 -3.40 -2.32 5.68
N SER A 67 -4.47 -1.52 5.69
CA SER A 67 -5.23 -1.23 6.90
C SER A 67 -6.72 -1.01 6.59
N ARG A 68 -7.59 -1.34 7.55
CA ARG A 68 -9.03 -1.00 7.50
C ARG A 68 -9.31 0.45 7.92
N ALA A 69 -8.31 1.13 8.48
CA ALA A 69 -8.38 2.54 8.86
C ALA A 69 -7.29 3.34 8.12
N PRO A 70 -7.49 4.65 7.90
CA PRO A 70 -6.47 5.50 7.32
C PRO A 70 -5.15 5.39 8.08
N PHE A 71 -4.04 5.36 7.35
CA PHE A 71 -2.73 5.44 7.98
C PHE A 71 -2.50 6.85 8.51
N LYS A 72 -2.05 6.94 9.76
CA LYS A 72 -1.64 8.21 10.33
C LYS A 72 -0.38 8.72 9.61
N PRO A 73 -0.25 10.05 9.42
CA PRO A 73 1.00 10.63 8.98
C PRO A 73 2.12 10.32 9.98
N LEU A 74 3.34 10.07 9.47
CA LEU A 74 4.50 9.80 10.33
C LEU A 74 4.77 10.92 11.33
N SER A 75 4.48 12.18 10.96
CA SER A 75 4.59 13.34 11.85
C SER A 75 3.66 13.23 13.06
N GLU A 76 2.42 12.77 12.86
CA GLU A 76 1.46 12.56 13.95
C GLU A 76 1.93 11.40 14.86
N GLU A 77 2.38 10.30 14.28
CA GLU A 77 2.88 9.14 15.04
C GLU A 77 4.11 9.49 15.90
N ARG A 78 5.02 10.33 15.39
CA ARG A 78 6.29 10.66 16.05
C ARG A 78 6.20 11.84 17.01
N TYR A 79 5.33 12.81 16.75
CA TYR A 79 5.26 14.07 17.51
C TYR A 79 3.92 14.31 18.22
N GLY A 80 2.87 13.56 17.89
CA GLY A 80 1.54 13.71 18.50
C GLY A 80 1.47 13.25 19.97
N GLN A 81 2.43 12.48 20.46
CA GLN A 81 2.51 12.03 21.86
C GLN A 81 3.24 13.01 22.79
N ARG A 82 3.73 14.15 22.27
CA ARG A 82 4.49 15.15 23.03
C ARG A 82 3.69 16.40 23.40
N MET A 83 2.38 16.39 23.16
CA MET A 83 1.43 17.45 23.50
C MET A 83 0.46 16.98 24.58
#